data_AF-A0A956XR05-F1
#
_entry.id   AF-A0A956XR05-F1
#
_cell.length_a   1.000
_cell.length_b   1.000
_cell.length_c   1.000
_cell.angle_alpha   90.00
_cell.angle_beta   90.00
_cell.angle_gamma   90.00
#
_symmetry.space_group_name_H-M   'P 1'
#
loop_
_entity.id
_entity.type
_entity.pdbx_description
1 polymer ?
#
loop_
_entity_poly.entity_id
_entity_poly.type
_entity_poly.pdbx_seq_one_letter_code
_entity_poly.pdbx_strand_id
1 'polypeptide(L)'
;IPLSDGLYLSIQCQEEIPSDDIETILRGDGRVRFEVADPLRRSLRGQFASCIEWDVPPADPNAHQPVVSDMPVLLLSGRFDPITPPEWAEAAAATLPNSQYVFFESGGHGMVNTLDCATAITMRFLREPLVELDTSCAAQKPIWSVP
;
A
#
# COMPACT_ATOMS: atom_id res chain seq x y z
N ILE A 1 -13.41 7.73 -4.13
CA ILE A 1 -13.97 8.91 -3.43
C ILE A 1 -12.77 9.80 -3.15
N PRO A 2 -12.64 11.01 -3.73
CA PRO A 2 -11.61 11.91 -3.24
C PRO A 2 -11.99 12.24 -1.79
N LEU A 3 -11.09 11.98 -0.84
CA LEU A 3 -11.16 12.63 0.46
C LEU A 3 -11.20 14.15 0.18
N SER A 4 -11.93 14.93 0.98
CA SER A 4 -11.75 16.38 0.89
C SER A 4 -10.28 16.69 1.20
N ASP A 5 -9.69 17.66 0.49
CA ASP A 5 -8.26 17.98 0.67
C ASP A 5 -7.92 18.28 2.14
N GLY A 6 -8.84 18.93 2.87
CA GLY A 6 -8.68 19.18 4.29
C GLY A 6 -8.60 17.92 5.15
N LEU A 7 -9.40 16.88 4.84
CA LEU A 7 -9.30 15.59 5.54
C LEU A 7 -8.02 14.86 5.17
N TYR A 8 -7.66 14.85 3.88
CA TYR A 8 -6.42 14.23 3.40
C TYR A 8 -5.19 14.85 4.08
N LEU A 9 -5.07 16.18 4.07
CA LEU A 9 -3.97 16.88 4.73
C LEU A 9 -3.96 16.67 6.24
N SER A 10 -5.13 16.69 6.89
CA SER A 10 -5.19 16.47 8.35
C SER A 10 -4.65 15.09 8.76
N ILE A 11 -4.87 14.06 7.95
CA ILE A 11 -4.36 12.70 8.21
C ILE A 11 -2.88 12.61 7.82
N GLN A 12 -2.53 12.99 6.59
CA GLN A 12 -1.17 12.82 6.06
C GLN A 12 -0.13 13.64 6.83
N CYS A 13 -0.48 14.87 7.21
CA CYS A 13 0.42 15.75 7.93
C CYS A 13 0.53 15.41 9.42
N GLN A 14 -0.40 14.61 9.95
CA GLN A 14 -0.36 14.12 11.33
C GLN A 14 0.36 12.78 11.43
N GLU A 15 0.03 11.83 10.55
CA GLU A 15 0.49 10.44 10.64
C GLU A 15 1.77 10.24 9.83
N GLU A 16 1.72 10.41 8.51
CA GLU A 16 2.80 10.00 7.60
C GLU A 16 4.02 10.94 7.66
N ILE A 17 3.81 12.21 7.28
CA ILE A 17 4.88 13.18 6.99
C ILE A 17 5.80 13.45 8.19
N PRO A 18 5.33 13.58 9.44
CA PRO A 18 6.20 13.82 10.59
C PRO A 18 7.17 12.67 10.90
N SER A 19 6.88 11.46 10.42
CA SER A 19 7.72 10.28 10.65
C SER A 19 8.86 10.14 9.65
N ASP A 20 8.83 10.92 8.57
CA ASP A 20 9.74 10.83 7.44
C ASP A 20 10.77 11.96 7.41
N ASP A 21 11.90 11.69 6.76
CA ASP A 21 12.91 12.70 6.41
C ASP A 21 12.91 12.91 4.89
N ILE A 22 12.38 14.06 4.46
CA ILE A 22 12.29 14.43 3.04
C ILE A 22 13.65 14.39 2.34
N GLU A 23 14.75 14.77 2.99
CA GLU A 23 16.06 14.77 2.34
C GLU A 23 16.60 13.35 2.13
N THR A 24 16.21 12.39 2.98
CA THR A 24 16.46 10.97 2.75
C THR A 24 15.61 10.43 1.60
N ILE A 25 14.32 10.75 1.55
CA ILE A 25 13.42 10.32 0.48
C ILE A 25 13.87 10.87 -0.88
N LEU A 26 14.22 12.16 -0.95
CA LEU A 26 14.59 12.80 -2.20
C LEU A 26 15.94 12.34 -2.76
N ARG A 27 16.88 11.96 -1.89
CA ARG A 27 18.12 11.25 -2.28
C ARG A 27 17.77 9.92 -2.94
N GLY A 28 16.82 9.20 -2.36
CA GLY A 28 16.37 7.89 -2.83
C GLY A 28 17.50 6.84 -2.79
N ASP A 29 17.22 5.68 -3.35
CA ASP A 29 18.13 4.52 -3.40
C ASP A 29 18.71 4.27 -4.82
N GLY A 30 18.47 5.20 -5.75
CA GLY A 30 18.89 5.09 -7.15
C GLY A 30 18.04 4.15 -8.01
N ARG A 31 16.94 3.57 -7.49
CA ARG A 31 16.06 2.67 -8.25
C ARG A 31 14.97 3.40 -9.03
N VAL A 32 14.69 4.65 -8.67
CA VAL A 32 13.70 5.48 -9.37
C VAL A 32 14.22 5.82 -10.77
N ARG A 33 13.44 5.43 -11.79
CA ARG A 33 13.71 5.72 -13.19
C ARG A 33 13.75 7.23 -13.45
N PHE A 34 14.72 7.69 -14.25
CA PHE A 34 14.95 9.12 -14.48
C PHE A 34 13.73 9.81 -15.11
N GLU A 35 12.95 9.08 -15.89
CA GLU A 35 11.75 9.54 -16.58
C GLU A 35 10.64 9.99 -15.60
N VAL A 36 10.61 9.44 -14.39
CA VAL A 36 9.60 9.74 -13.36
C VAL A 36 10.17 10.42 -12.12
N ALA A 37 11.50 10.49 -12.00
CA ALA A 37 12.16 10.98 -10.80
C ALA A 37 11.84 12.45 -10.49
N ASP A 38 11.92 13.34 -11.49
CA ASP A 38 11.70 14.78 -11.27
C ASP A 38 10.24 15.12 -10.94
N PRO A 39 9.22 14.59 -11.65
CA PRO A 39 7.83 14.75 -11.25
C PRO A 39 7.55 14.24 -9.84
N LEU A 40 8.10 13.07 -9.48
CA LEU A 40 7.93 12.49 -8.15
C LEU A 40 8.54 13.39 -7.06
N ARG A 41 9.78 13.83 -7.23
CA ARG A 41 10.45 14.75 -6.30
C ARG A 41 9.68 16.06 -6.12
N ARG A 42 9.12 16.61 -7.21
CA ARG A 42 8.30 17.83 -7.14
C ARG A 42 7.01 17.60 -6.33
N SER A 43 6.34 16.47 -6.57
CA SER A 43 5.15 16.08 -5.82
C SER A 43 5.45 15.95 -4.32
N LEU A 44 6.53 15.26 -3.96
CA LEU A 44 6.96 15.08 -2.58
C LEU A 44 7.29 16.42 -1.90
N ARG A 45 8.06 17.30 -2.55
CA ARG A 45 8.33 18.64 -2.02
C ARG A 45 7.05 19.44 -1.78
N GLY A 46 6.08 19.33 -2.69
CA GLY A 46 4.77 19.95 -2.54
C GLY A 46 4.02 19.45 -1.30
N GLN A 47 3.95 18.13 -1.11
CA GLN A 47 3.28 17.52 0.04
C GLN A 47 3.91 17.93 1.38
N PHE A 48 5.23 17.84 1.51
CA PHE A 48 5.91 18.28 2.74
C PHE A 48 5.72 19.77 3.00
N ALA A 49 5.79 20.62 1.97
CA ALA A 49 5.53 22.06 2.12
C ALA A 49 4.09 22.32 2.57
N SER A 50 3.10 21.60 2.02
CA SER A 50 1.71 21.70 2.48
C SER A 50 1.56 21.34 3.96
N CYS A 51 2.28 20.33 4.45
CA CYS A 51 2.17 19.93 5.85
C CYS A 51 2.85 20.87 6.85
N ILE A 52 3.90 21.57 6.43
CA ILE A 52 4.50 22.64 7.24
C ILE A 52 3.48 23.77 7.46
N GLU A 53 2.72 24.13 6.43
CA GLU A 53 1.72 25.20 6.52
C GLU A 53 0.40 24.75 7.17
N TRP A 54 0.02 23.47 7.02
CA TRP A 54 -1.20 22.92 7.62
C TRP A 54 -1.13 22.80 9.15
N ASP A 55 0.09 22.67 9.69
CA ASP A 55 0.44 22.76 11.13
C ASP A 55 -0.50 21.99 12.07
N VAL A 56 -0.57 20.67 11.87
CA VAL A 56 -1.30 19.76 12.76
C VAL A 56 -0.33 19.03 13.69
N PRO A 57 -0.71 18.77 14.97
CA PRO A 57 0.12 17.99 15.87
C PRO A 57 0.36 16.58 15.31
N PRO A 58 1.61 16.06 15.40
CA PRO A 58 1.91 14.72 14.94
C PRO A 58 1.14 13.66 15.75
N ALA A 59 0.89 12.52 15.12
CA ALA A 59 0.28 11.36 15.75
C ALA A 59 1.17 10.81 16.88
N ASP A 60 0.58 9.93 17.70
CA ASP A 60 1.37 9.11 18.61
C ASP A 60 2.45 8.36 17.81
N PRO A 61 3.74 8.40 18.18
CA PRO A 61 4.79 7.66 17.48
C PRO A 61 4.54 6.15 17.37
N ASN A 62 3.68 5.60 18.23
CA ASN A 62 3.25 4.21 18.17
C ASN A 62 2.35 3.89 16.96
N ALA A 63 1.81 4.91 16.27
CA ALA A 63 0.96 4.71 15.09
C ALA A 63 1.67 3.97 13.95
N HIS A 64 3.00 4.04 13.88
CA HIS A 64 3.80 3.37 12.84
C HIS A 64 4.43 2.04 13.30
N GLN A 65 4.11 1.59 14.50
CA GLN A 65 4.58 0.28 14.95
C GLN A 65 3.81 -0.83 14.21
N PRO A 66 4.49 -1.93 13.84
CA PRO A 66 3.83 -3.07 13.23
C PRO A 66 2.67 -3.58 14.10
N VAL A 67 1.53 -3.85 13.47
CA VAL A 67 0.39 -4.48 14.14
C VAL A 67 0.75 -5.92 14.48
N VAL A 68 0.61 -6.30 15.76
CA VAL A 68 0.79 -7.67 16.22
C VAL A 68 -0.58 -8.26 16.54
N SER A 69 -0.94 -9.36 15.90
CA SER A 69 -2.25 -10.00 16.11
C SER A 69 -2.21 -11.47 15.69
N ASP A 70 -2.90 -12.32 16.45
CA ASP A 70 -3.15 -13.73 16.12
C ASP A 70 -4.49 -13.93 15.37
N MET A 71 -5.22 -12.85 15.07
CA MET A 71 -6.42 -12.94 14.26
C MET A 71 -6.06 -13.38 12.83
N PRO A 72 -6.95 -14.13 12.13
CA PRO A 72 -6.77 -14.38 10.71
C PRO A 72 -6.73 -13.05 9.94
N VAL A 73 -5.74 -12.88 9.06
CA VAL A 73 -5.61 -11.70 8.20
C VAL A 73 -5.41 -12.11 6.75
N LEU A 74 -6.05 -11.41 5.82
CA LEU A 74 -5.81 -11.57 4.40
C LEU A 74 -4.94 -10.41 3.90
N LEU A 75 -3.76 -10.74 3.37
CA LEU A 75 -2.86 -9.78 2.75
C LEU A 75 -2.92 -9.97 1.23
N LEU A 76 -3.14 -8.89 0.48
CA LEU A 76 -3.24 -8.92 -0.98
C LEU A 76 -2.26 -7.91 -1.58
N SER A 77 -1.43 -8.34 -2.52
CA SER A 77 -0.54 -7.44 -3.25
C SER A 77 -0.56 -7.72 -4.75
N GLY A 78 -0.48 -6.65 -5.54
CA GLY A 78 -0.37 -6.73 -6.99
C GLY A 78 1.06 -6.49 -7.47
N ARG A 79 1.50 -7.21 -8.50
CA ARG A 79 2.82 -7.01 -9.13
C ARG A 79 3.07 -5.57 -9.56
N PHE A 80 2.04 -4.85 -9.95
CA PHE A 80 2.11 -3.50 -10.51
C PHE A 80 1.58 -2.42 -9.58
N ASP A 81 1.45 -2.70 -8.27
CA ASP A 81 1.03 -1.69 -7.28
C ASP A 81 2.17 -0.68 -7.02
N PRO A 82 2.04 0.60 -7.41
CA PRO A 82 3.08 1.60 -7.21
C PRO A 82 2.92 2.36 -5.87
N ILE A 83 1.87 2.07 -5.08
CA ILE A 83 1.52 2.78 -3.85
C ILE A 83 1.87 1.93 -2.63
N THR A 84 1.45 0.66 -2.63
CA THR A 84 1.68 -0.30 -1.55
C THR A 84 2.36 -1.54 -2.12
N PRO A 85 3.68 -1.51 -2.33
CA PRO A 85 4.37 -2.55 -3.07
C PRO A 85 4.42 -3.87 -2.28
N PRO A 86 4.61 -5.02 -2.96
CA PRO A 86 4.47 -6.36 -2.36
C PRO A 86 5.34 -6.60 -1.12
N GLU A 87 6.52 -5.98 -1.04
CA GLU A 87 7.44 -6.13 0.08
C GLU A 87 6.81 -5.65 1.41
N TRP A 88 5.83 -4.73 1.36
CA TRP A 88 5.14 -4.25 2.55
C TRP A 88 4.18 -5.29 3.13
N ALA A 89 3.54 -6.11 2.29
CA ALA A 89 2.73 -7.23 2.76
C ALA A 89 3.61 -8.32 3.40
N GLU A 90 4.79 -8.58 2.84
CA GLU A 90 5.77 -9.49 3.43
C GLU A 90 6.25 -8.99 4.80
N ALA A 91 6.52 -7.69 4.93
CA ALA A 91 6.87 -7.07 6.21
C ALA A 91 5.73 -7.16 7.24
N ALA A 92 4.48 -6.92 6.82
CA ALA A 92 3.31 -7.05 7.69
C ALA A 92 3.07 -8.49 8.16
N ALA A 93 3.30 -9.49 7.28
CA ALA A 93 3.12 -10.90 7.62
C ALA A 93 4.03 -11.37 8.78
N ALA A 94 5.16 -10.69 9.01
CA ALA A 94 6.11 -11.04 10.07
C ALA A 94 5.51 -10.96 11.49
N THR A 95 4.50 -10.11 11.70
CA THR A 95 3.80 -9.96 12.99
C THR A 95 2.36 -10.48 12.98
N LEU A 96 1.96 -11.13 11.88
CA LEU A 96 0.61 -11.67 11.65
C LEU A 96 0.72 -13.17 11.33
N PRO A 97 0.98 -14.03 12.32
CA PRO A 97 1.29 -15.45 12.12
C PRO A 97 0.17 -16.27 11.48
N ASN A 98 -1.08 -15.81 11.56
CA ASN A 98 -2.24 -16.44 10.94
C ASN A 98 -2.68 -15.72 9.65
N SER A 99 -1.77 -14.97 9.02
CA SER A 99 -2.04 -14.30 7.75
C SER A 99 -1.99 -15.28 6.57
N GLN A 100 -2.87 -15.05 5.61
CA GLN A 100 -2.81 -15.66 4.29
C GLN A 100 -2.42 -14.57 3.29
N TYR A 101 -1.28 -14.72 2.63
CA TYR A 101 -0.77 -13.76 1.65
C TYR A 101 -1.04 -14.24 0.22
N VAL A 102 -1.66 -13.40 -0.59
CA VAL A 102 -1.95 -13.68 -2.00
C VAL A 102 -1.33 -12.60 -2.89
N PHE A 103 -0.42 -13.02 -3.76
CA PHE A 103 0.23 -12.18 -4.75
C PHE A 103 -0.44 -12.33 -6.13
N PHE A 104 -0.83 -11.22 -6.74
CA PHE A 104 -1.49 -11.18 -8.05
C PHE A 104 -0.52 -10.74 -9.15
N GLU A 105 -0.26 -11.63 -10.10
CA GLU A 105 0.64 -11.41 -11.23
C GLU A 105 0.16 -10.30 -12.19
N SER A 106 -1.15 -10.08 -12.27
CA SER A 106 -1.81 -9.03 -13.05
C SER A 106 -2.36 -7.88 -12.21
N GLY A 107 -2.18 -7.93 -10.88
CA GLY A 107 -2.74 -6.95 -9.96
C GLY A 107 -1.98 -5.63 -9.92
N GLY A 108 -2.72 -4.54 -9.74
CA GLY A 108 -2.20 -3.21 -9.36
C GLY A 108 -2.76 -2.78 -8.01
N HIS A 109 -2.85 -1.48 -7.76
CA HIS A 109 -3.36 -0.95 -6.49
C HIS A 109 -4.87 -1.17 -6.33
N GLY A 110 -5.30 -1.61 -5.14
CA GLY A 110 -6.71 -1.70 -4.77
C GLY A 110 -7.55 -2.68 -5.61
N MET A 111 -6.99 -3.81 -6.04
CA MET A 111 -7.57 -4.69 -7.08
C MET A 111 -8.82 -5.51 -6.69
N VAL A 112 -9.29 -5.44 -5.43
CA VAL A 112 -10.37 -6.30 -4.91
C VAL A 112 -11.67 -6.17 -5.70
N ASN A 113 -11.96 -4.99 -6.25
CA ASN A 113 -13.17 -4.70 -7.01
C ASN A 113 -12.97 -4.71 -8.54
N THR A 114 -11.76 -4.99 -9.02
CA THR A 114 -11.43 -5.00 -10.46
C THR A 114 -11.00 -6.37 -10.98
N LEU A 115 -10.59 -7.28 -10.09
CA LEU A 115 -10.26 -8.66 -10.43
C LEU A 115 -11.24 -9.62 -9.77
N ASP A 116 -12.00 -10.37 -10.58
CA ASP A 116 -12.94 -11.39 -10.08
C ASP A 116 -12.27 -12.39 -9.14
N CYS A 117 -11.01 -12.75 -9.42
CA CYS A 117 -10.19 -13.60 -8.56
C CYS A 117 -9.98 -12.98 -7.17
N ALA A 118 -9.61 -11.70 -7.10
CA ALA A 118 -9.39 -11.00 -5.83
C ALA A 118 -10.70 -10.83 -5.06
N THR A 119 -11.80 -10.53 -5.74
CA THR A 119 -13.15 -10.51 -5.15
C THR A 119 -13.49 -11.86 -4.54
N ALA A 120 -13.34 -12.96 -5.30
CA ALA A 120 -13.70 -14.31 -4.85
C ALA A 120 -12.89 -14.77 -3.64
N ILE A 121 -11.57 -14.54 -3.66
CA ILE A 121 -10.64 -14.84 -2.56
C ILE A 121 -11.03 -14.05 -1.31
N THR A 122 -11.27 -12.74 -1.44
CA THR A 122 -11.70 -11.87 -0.33
C THR A 122 -13.01 -12.37 0.29
N MET A 123 -14.01 -12.69 -0.56
CA MET A 123 -15.29 -13.20 -0.09
C MET A 123 -15.20 -14.58 0.56
N ARG A 124 -14.30 -15.44 0.08
CA ARG A 124 -14.04 -16.75 0.69
C ARG A 124 -13.42 -16.58 2.07
N PHE A 125 -12.39 -15.75 2.19
CA PHE A 125 -11.73 -15.46 3.45
C PHE A 125 -12.72 -14.88 4.49
N LEU A 126 -13.57 -13.93 4.10
CA LEU A 126 -14.56 -13.34 5.02
C LEU A 126 -15.56 -14.37 5.57
N ARG A 127 -15.85 -15.46 4.84
CA ARG A 127 -16.74 -16.53 5.30
C ARG A 127 -15.99 -17.58 6.14
N GLU A 128 -14.80 -17.96 5.71
CA GLU A 128 -14.03 -19.08 6.26
C GLU A 128 -12.55 -18.68 6.38
N PRO A 129 -12.21 -17.79 7.33
CA PRO A 129 -10.90 -17.13 7.36
C PRO A 129 -9.74 -18.04 7.76
N LEU A 130 -10.05 -19.18 8.39
CA LEU A 130 -9.07 -20.20 8.80
C LEU A 130 -8.83 -21.28 7.74
N VAL A 131 -9.63 -21.29 6.67
CA VAL A 131 -9.45 -22.26 5.59
C VAL A 131 -8.40 -21.73 4.62
N GLU A 132 -7.49 -22.61 4.21
CA GLU A 132 -6.51 -22.32 3.15
C GLU A 132 -7.24 -21.96 1.85
N LEU A 133 -6.93 -20.78 1.32
CA LEU A 133 -7.58 -20.23 0.13
C LEU A 133 -7.02 -20.86 -1.15
N ASP A 134 -7.90 -21.21 -2.10
CA ASP A 134 -7.47 -21.48 -3.47
C ASP A 134 -7.09 -20.17 -4.16
N THR A 135 -5.80 -20.00 -4.42
CA THR A 135 -5.21 -18.79 -4.99
C THR A 135 -4.73 -18.97 -6.44
N SER A 136 -5.05 -20.11 -7.06
CA SER A 136 -4.54 -20.49 -8.39
C SER A 136 -4.84 -19.45 -9.47
N CYS A 137 -5.96 -18.73 -9.38
CA CYS A 137 -6.32 -17.66 -10.31
C CYS A 137 -5.42 -16.41 -10.22
N ALA A 138 -4.71 -16.19 -9.10
CA ALA A 138 -3.85 -15.02 -8.91
C ALA A 138 -2.57 -15.08 -9.76
N ALA A 139 -2.18 -16.27 -10.22
CA ALA A 139 -1.02 -16.48 -11.10
C ALA A 139 -1.28 -16.05 -12.56
N GLN A 140 -2.50 -15.63 -12.90
CA GLN A 140 -2.84 -15.17 -14.25
C GLN A 140 -2.05 -13.91 -14.60
N LYS A 141 -1.21 -14.04 -15.63
CA LYS A 141 -0.42 -12.93 -16.17
C LYS A 141 -1.30 -12.01 -17.00
N PRO A 142 -1.00 -10.70 -17.01
CA PRO A 142 -1.71 -9.76 -17.88
C PRO A 142 -1.56 -10.19 -19.35
N ILE A 143 -2.68 -10.20 -20.07
CA ILE A 143 -2.69 -10.36 -21.53
C ILE A 143 -2.46 -8.97 -22.13
N TRP A 144 -1.21 -8.68 -22.49
CA TRP A 144 -0.88 -7.45 -23.21
C TRP A 144 -1.23 -7.63 -24.68
N SER A 145 -2.41 -7.15 -25.10
CA SER A 145 -2.69 -6.93 -26.52
C SER A 145 -2.32 -5.49 -26.87
N VAL A 146 -1.24 -5.31 -27.61
CA VAL A 146 -0.96 -4.03 -28.29
C VAL A 146 -1.92 -3.95 -29.48
N PRO A 147 -2.71 -2.86 -29.64
CA PRO A 147 -3.48 -2.62 -30.86
C PRO A 147 -2.60 -2.55 -32.12
#